data_AF-A0A7W0ICM2-F1
#
_entry.id   AF-A0A7W0ICM2-F1
#
_cell.length_a   1.000
_cell.length_b   1.000
_cell.length_c   1.000
_cell.angle_alpha   90.00
_cell.angle_beta   90.00
_cell.angle_gamma   90.00
#
_symmetry.space_group_name_H-M   'P 1'
#
loop_
_entity.id
_entity.type
_entity.pdbx_description
1 polymer ?
#
loop_
_entity_poly.entity_id
_entity_poly.type
_entity_poly.pdbx_seq_one_letter_code
_entity_poly.pdbx_strand_id
1 'polypeptide(L)'
;MFECALCGAPVKRRREHVRPDWIFERYKDDGPFTFYKGAEPIPYRSGRTERPQLSRVLAPACDQYAEGGRDCNGWLNTHFEQPAKDHVRALLDGRPISGRAVTAVARWAVKTLLLEQHPDAYDAELPNHPRDSWPNLDYLLFFMQNTGQLPPELSLWCTVTSQEESGPVTPDEVVLLPRLHVAGRAPAVFEFSAIGYGMTGGRQLALQLLHHPYVEVEHPFEAANLATRLWPEPPTTLDPAEMPTLGIQGTRHWNRTFCKGGGMTDLNLIRMSQSASFRGLVSPRITVREPGPGGLAA
;
A
#
# COMPACT_ATOMS: atom_id res chain seq x y z
N MET A 1 -12.26 -4.26 24.32
CA MET A 1 -11.97 -2.82 24.22
C MET A 1 -10.93 -2.71 23.13
N PHE A 2 -11.06 -1.77 22.19
CA PHE A 2 -10.08 -1.62 21.10
C PHE A 2 -9.05 -0.55 21.48
N GLU A 3 -7.88 -0.59 20.86
CA GLU A 3 -6.86 0.46 20.96
C GLU A 3 -6.81 1.23 19.64
N CYS A 4 -6.62 2.54 19.71
CA CYS A 4 -6.49 3.36 18.51
C CYS A 4 -5.26 2.92 17.72
N ALA A 5 -5.45 2.59 16.43
CA ALA A 5 -4.41 2.12 15.51
C ALA A 5 -3.22 3.09 15.32
N LEU A 6 -3.36 4.36 15.73
CA LEU A 6 -2.31 5.37 15.60
C LEU A 6 -1.55 5.57 16.92
N CYS A 7 -2.28 5.63 18.02
CA CYS A 7 -1.75 6.17 19.28
C CYS A 7 -1.86 5.22 20.48
N GLY A 8 -2.44 4.03 20.29
CA GLY A 8 -2.65 3.01 21.33
C GLY A 8 -3.71 3.36 22.39
N ALA A 9 -4.32 4.55 22.33
CA ALA A 9 -5.30 4.96 23.33
C ALA A 9 -6.57 4.09 23.27
N PRO A 10 -7.19 3.73 24.41
CA PRO A 10 -8.43 2.95 24.41
C PRO A 10 -9.57 3.66 23.67
N VAL A 11 -10.30 2.93 22.82
CA VAL A 11 -11.48 3.44 22.10
C VAL A 11 -12.72 2.56 22.34
N LYS A 12 -13.84 3.22 22.64
CA LYS A 12 -15.07 2.52 23.05
C LYS A 12 -15.84 1.94 21.86
N ARG A 13 -16.05 2.71 20.77
CA ARG A 13 -16.81 2.26 19.58
C ARG A 13 -16.52 3.02 18.27
N ARG A 14 -15.69 4.07 18.29
CA ARG A 14 -15.47 4.91 17.10
C ARG A 14 -14.40 4.30 16.21
N ARG A 15 -14.71 4.27 14.93
CA ARG A 15 -13.98 3.55 13.91
C ARG A 15 -13.83 4.48 12.74
N GLU A 16 -12.59 4.60 12.29
CA GLU A 16 -12.22 5.35 11.12
C GLU A 16 -12.46 4.50 9.89
N HIS A 17 -12.93 5.13 8.82
CA HIS A 17 -12.98 4.47 7.52
C HIS A 17 -11.55 4.37 6.98
N VAL A 18 -11.06 3.14 6.76
CA VAL A 18 -9.73 2.93 6.17
C VAL A 18 -9.68 3.61 4.80
N ARG A 19 -10.73 3.38 4.00
CA ARG A 19 -11.02 4.07 2.75
C ARG A 19 -12.15 5.06 2.99
N PRO A 20 -12.01 6.34 2.66
CA PRO A 20 -13.02 7.34 3.02
C PRO A 20 -14.35 7.16 2.28
N ASP A 21 -15.45 7.66 2.86
CA ASP A 21 -16.81 7.53 2.31
C ASP A 21 -16.94 8.00 0.86
N TRP A 22 -16.23 9.07 0.49
CA TRP A 22 -16.26 9.62 -0.86
C TRP A 22 -15.67 8.69 -1.94
N ILE A 23 -14.89 7.67 -1.56
CA ILE A 23 -14.49 6.59 -2.48
C ILE A 23 -15.68 5.67 -2.75
N PHE A 24 -16.43 5.30 -1.72
CA PHE A 24 -17.59 4.40 -1.87
C PHE A 24 -18.74 5.06 -2.62
N GLU A 25 -18.93 6.37 -2.46
CA GLU A 25 -19.92 7.16 -3.21
C GLU A 25 -19.74 7.02 -4.73
N ARG A 26 -18.51 6.84 -5.21
CA ARG A 26 -18.21 6.63 -6.64
C ARG A 26 -18.87 5.36 -7.19
N TYR A 27 -18.87 4.30 -6.38
CA TYR A 27 -19.31 2.96 -6.80
C TYR A 27 -20.73 2.63 -6.34
N LYS A 28 -21.48 3.61 -5.79
CA LYS A 28 -22.79 3.34 -5.18
C LYS A 28 -23.81 2.73 -6.14
N ASP A 29 -23.65 2.99 -7.44
CA ASP A 29 -24.55 2.55 -8.51
C ASP A 29 -23.93 1.44 -9.40
N ASP A 30 -22.70 0.99 -9.11
CA ASP A 30 -21.97 0.00 -9.91
C ASP A 30 -22.20 -1.46 -9.45
N GLY A 31 -23.03 -1.66 -8.43
CA GLY A 31 -23.34 -2.99 -7.90
C GLY A 31 -24.17 -3.86 -8.87
N PRO A 32 -24.31 -5.17 -8.58
CA PRO A 32 -23.92 -5.81 -7.33
C PRO A 32 -22.42 -6.18 -7.27
N PHE A 33 -21.86 -6.11 -6.06
CA PHE A 33 -20.49 -6.46 -5.72
C PHE A 33 -20.40 -7.83 -5.06
N THR A 34 -19.39 -8.60 -5.47
CA THR A 34 -19.03 -9.89 -4.89
C THR A 34 -17.57 -9.85 -4.45
N PHE A 35 -17.30 -10.28 -3.22
CA PHE A 35 -15.93 -10.48 -2.74
C PHE A 35 -15.50 -11.91 -3.02
N TYR A 36 -14.22 -12.10 -3.36
CA TYR A 36 -13.66 -13.41 -3.65
C TYR A 36 -12.43 -13.68 -2.81
N LYS A 37 -12.26 -14.95 -2.40
CA LYS A 37 -11.01 -15.51 -1.90
C LYS A 37 -10.51 -16.52 -2.91
N GLY A 38 -9.53 -16.12 -3.73
CA GLY A 38 -9.16 -16.89 -4.92
C GLY A 38 -10.32 -16.91 -5.93
N ALA A 39 -10.82 -18.10 -6.28
CA ALA A 39 -11.97 -18.25 -7.18
C ALA A 39 -13.32 -18.38 -6.45
N GLU A 40 -13.32 -18.44 -5.11
CA GLU A 40 -14.52 -18.70 -4.32
C GLU A 40 -15.15 -17.39 -3.84
N PRO A 41 -16.46 -17.14 -4.07
CA PRO A 41 -17.14 -15.97 -3.53
C PRO A 41 -17.28 -16.08 -2.01
N ILE A 42 -17.01 -14.99 -1.30
CA ILE A 42 -17.13 -14.90 0.16
C ILE A 42 -18.57 -14.48 0.50
N PRO A 43 -19.33 -15.28 1.27
CA PRO A 43 -20.65 -14.87 1.72
C PRO A 43 -20.54 -13.74 2.75
N TYR A 44 -21.38 -12.72 2.61
CA TYR A 44 -21.57 -11.67 3.60
C TYR A 44 -22.24 -12.24 4.87
N ARG A 45 -22.28 -11.46 5.96
CA ARG A 45 -22.93 -11.88 7.22
C ARG A 45 -24.40 -12.29 7.10
N SER A 46 -25.11 -11.89 6.04
CA SER A 46 -26.48 -12.34 5.78
C SER A 46 -26.58 -13.63 4.95
N GLY A 47 -25.46 -14.28 4.61
CA GLY A 47 -25.40 -15.46 3.75
C GLY A 47 -25.48 -15.20 2.23
N ARG A 48 -25.73 -13.95 1.79
CA ARG A 48 -25.68 -13.59 0.36
C ARG A 48 -24.23 -13.46 -0.09
N THR A 49 -23.95 -13.73 -1.36
CA THR A 49 -22.62 -13.50 -2.00
C THR A 49 -22.52 -12.16 -2.73
N GLU A 50 -23.66 -11.52 -3.01
CA GLU A 50 -23.76 -10.26 -3.74
C GLU A 50 -24.39 -9.15 -2.89
N ARG A 51 -23.92 -7.91 -3.07
CA ARG A 51 -24.45 -6.71 -2.41
C ARG A 51 -24.54 -5.50 -3.34
N PRO A 52 -25.49 -4.59 -3.11
CA PRO A 52 -25.56 -3.34 -3.88
C PRO A 52 -24.40 -2.36 -3.57
N GLN A 53 -23.68 -2.56 -2.46
CA GLN A 53 -22.64 -1.63 -1.99
C GLN A 53 -21.37 -2.40 -1.61
N LEU A 54 -20.22 -1.78 -1.81
CA LEU A 54 -18.92 -2.28 -1.38
C LEU A 54 -18.85 -2.39 0.15
N SER A 55 -18.20 -3.46 0.64
CA SER A 55 -17.89 -3.61 2.07
C SER A 55 -16.94 -2.51 2.52
N ARG A 56 -17.21 -1.95 3.70
CA ARG A 56 -16.35 -0.94 4.32
C ARG A 56 -15.30 -1.61 5.18
N VAL A 57 -14.05 -1.16 5.08
CA VAL A 57 -13.00 -1.53 6.02
C VAL A 57 -12.89 -0.43 7.07
N LEU A 58 -12.98 -0.82 8.34
CA LEU A 58 -12.98 0.08 9.47
C LEU A 58 -11.81 -0.24 10.40
N ALA A 59 -11.07 0.78 10.83
CA ALA A 59 -9.97 0.66 11.79
C ALA A 59 -10.31 1.42 13.09
N PRO A 60 -9.87 0.96 14.27
CA PRO A 60 -10.08 1.71 15.51
C PRO A 60 -9.31 3.03 15.50
N ALA A 61 -9.99 4.15 15.73
CA ALA A 61 -9.36 5.46 15.83
C ALA A 61 -10.03 6.30 16.91
N CYS A 62 -9.22 7.01 17.69
CA CYS A 62 -9.73 7.95 18.68
C CYS A 62 -10.14 9.26 18.00
N ASP A 63 -11.06 9.97 18.63
CA ASP A 63 -11.56 11.26 18.19
C ASP A 63 -11.42 12.30 19.31
N GLN A 64 -11.84 13.53 19.05
CA GLN A 64 -11.78 14.63 20.03
C GLN A 64 -12.44 14.35 21.40
N TYR A 65 -13.26 13.30 21.53
CA TYR A 65 -13.92 12.92 22.78
C TYR A 65 -13.23 11.76 23.51
N ALA A 66 -12.12 11.24 22.98
CA ALA A 66 -11.37 10.17 23.60
C ALA A 66 -10.61 10.64 24.86
N GLU A 67 -10.34 9.70 25.76
CA GLU A 67 -9.53 9.96 26.96
C GLU A 67 -8.13 10.44 26.53
N GLY A 68 -7.74 11.62 27.02
CA GLY A 68 -6.50 12.30 26.61
C GLY A 68 -6.64 13.30 25.45
N GLY A 69 -7.86 13.53 24.93
CA GLY A 69 -8.16 14.63 23.99
C GLY A 69 -7.51 14.53 22.61
N ARG A 70 -6.97 13.36 22.23
CA ARG A 70 -6.33 13.15 20.93
C ARG A 70 -7.39 12.88 19.86
N ASP A 71 -7.37 13.65 18.77
CA ASP A 71 -8.25 13.46 17.61
C ASP A 71 -7.50 12.83 16.42
N CYS A 72 -7.11 11.56 16.56
CA CYS A 72 -6.41 10.84 15.49
C CYS A 72 -7.24 10.74 14.21
N ASN A 73 -8.55 10.58 14.34
CA ASN A 73 -9.46 10.57 13.20
C ASN A 73 -9.47 11.92 12.46
N GLY A 74 -9.71 13.02 13.17
CA GLY A 74 -9.65 14.35 12.56
C GLY A 74 -8.28 14.68 11.96
N TRP A 75 -7.20 14.21 12.59
CA TRP A 75 -5.84 14.33 12.08
C TRP A 75 -5.66 13.56 10.75
N LEU A 76 -6.10 12.30 10.67
CA LEU A 76 -6.05 11.51 9.42
C LEU A 76 -6.81 12.22 8.28
N ASN A 77 -8.03 12.67 8.55
CA ASN A 77 -8.84 13.39 7.57
C ASN A 77 -8.14 14.67 7.10
N THR A 78 -7.57 15.45 8.02
CA THR A 78 -6.91 16.74 7.72
C THR A 78 -5.60 16.57 6.94
N HIS A 79 -4.78 15.59 7.31
CA HIS A 79 -3.41 15.46 6.78
C HIS A 79 -3.28 14.48 5.60
N PHE A 80 -4.27 13.61 5.38
CA PHE A 80 -4.21 12.57 4.34
C PHE A 80 -5.42 12.60 3.42
N GLU A 81 -6.64 12.69 3.95
CA GLU A 81 -7.82 12.50 3.10
C GLU A 81 -8.23 13.74 2.33
N GLN A 82 -8.50 14.87 3.02
CA GLN A 82 -8.94 16.10 2.37
C GLN A 82 -7.92 16.61 1.34
N PRO A 83 -6.61 16.62 1.61
CA PRO A 83 -5.62 17.07 0.61
C PRO A 83 -5.58 16.20 -0.65
N ALA A 84 -5.99 14.93 -0.57
CA ALA A 84 -5.91 13.98 -1.68
C ALA A 84 -7.23 13.82 -2.44
N LYS A 85 -8.38 14.09 -1.81
CA LYS A 85 -9.73 13.75 -2.31
C LYS A 85 -9.97 14.08 -3.78
N ASP A 86 -9.80 15.34 -4.17
CA ASP A 86 -10.09 15.76 -5.54
C ASP A 86 -9.05 15.26 -6.55
N HIS A 87 -7.81 15.04 -6.09
CA HIS A 87 -6.73 14.50 -6.92
C HIS A 87 -6.89 13.00 -7.17
N VAL A 88 -7.31 12.23 -6.16
CA VAL A 88 -7.67 10.83 -6.33
C VAL A 88 -8.85 10.72 -7.30
N ARG A 89 -9.89 11.54 -7.13
CA ARG A 89 -11.01 11.58 -8.08
C ARG A 89 -10.55 11.89 -9.50
N ALA A 90 -9.67 12.89 -9.68
CA ALA A 90 -9.09 13.21 -10.98
C ALA A 90 -8.39 12.00 -11.61
N LEU A 91 -7.54 11.29 -10.85
CA LEU A 91 -6.87 10.08 -11.33
C LEU A 91 -7.87 8.98 -11.72
N LEU A 92 -8.90 8.74 -10.90
CA LEU A 92 -9.92 7.73 -11.20
C LEU A 92 -10.77 8.10 -12.43
N ASP A 93 -10.91 9.39 -12.72
CA ASP A 93 -11.52 9.89 -13.95
C ASP A 93 -10.56 9.84 -15.16
N GLY A 94 -9.31 9.37 -14.97
CA GLY A 94 -8.28 9.32 -16.01
C GLY A 94 -7.64 10.68 -16.31
N ARG A 95 -7.69 11.63 -15.39
CA ARG A 95 -7.12 12.98 -15.55
C ARG A 95 -5.75 13.09 -14.85
N PRO A 96 -4.80 13.85 -15.42
CA PRO A 96 -3.49 14.06 -14.81
C PRO A 96 -3.54 14.92 -13.54
N ILE A 97 -2.55 14.72 -12.69
CA ILE A 97 -2.25 15.58 -11.53
C ILE A 97 -0.75 15.92 -11.49
N SER A 98 -0.37 16.99 -10.79
CA SER A 98 1.04 17.43 -10.76
C SER A 98 1.48 18.03 -9.42
N GLY A 99 2.80 18.02 -9.19
CA GLY A 99 3.46 18.65 -8.05
C GLY A 99 2.94 18.12 -6.71
N ARG A 100 2.51 19.01 -5.83
CA ARG A 100 2.02 18.66 -4.47
C ARG A 100 0.82 17.72 -4.49
N ALA A 101 0.05 17.69 -5.57
CA ALA A 101 -1.08 16.77 -5.73
C ALA A 101 -0.62 15.30 -5.76
N VAL A 102 0.50 15.01 -6.45
CA VAL A 102 1.06 13.65 -6.50
C VAL A 102 1.48 13.20 -5.10
N THR A 103 2.15 14.08 -4.35
CA THR A 103 2.54 13.80 -2.95
C THR A 103 1.32 13.59 -2.06
N ALA A 104 0.25 14.39 -2.21
CA ALA A 104 -0.98 14.21 -1.44
C ALA A 104 -1.63 12.85 -1.71
N VAL A 105 -1.70 12.42 -2.97
CA VAL A 105 -2.19 11.08 -3.34
C VAL A 105 -1.30 9.98 -2.77
N ALA A 106 0.03 10.12 -2.85
CA ALA A 106 0.96 9.15 -2.29
C ALA A 106 0.73 8.97 -0.78
N ARG A 107 0.57 10.07 -0.04
CA ARG A 107 0.28 10.06 1.40
C ARG A 107 -1.03 9.35 1.71
N TRP A 108 -2.10 9.69 0.99
CA TRP A 108 -3.39 9.02 1.15
C TRP A 108 -3.32 7.52 0.86
N ALA A 109 -2.62 7.12 -0.20
CA ALA A 109 -2.46 5.72 -0.57
C ALA A 109 -1.69 4.93 0.51
N VAL A 110 -0.60 5.49 1.05
CA VAL A 110 0.14 4.89 2.16
C VAL A 110 -0.74 4.75 3.41
N LYS A 111 -1.47 5.81 3.81
CA LYS A 111 -2.44 5.75 4.93
C LYS A 111 -3.43 4.60 4.75
N THR A 112 -4.01 4.53 3.56
CA THR A 112 -5.06 3.55 3.25
C THR A 112 -4.50 2.14 3.31
N LEU A 113 -3.37 1.87 2.64
CA LEU A 113 -2.75 0.54 2.60
C LEU A 113 -2.28 0.10 4.00
N LEU A 114 -1.62 0.96 4.77
CA LEU A 114 -1.18 0.62 6.13
C LEU A 114 -2.36 0.32 7.06
N LEU A 115 -3.38 1.18 7.10
CA LEU A 115 -4.55 0.95 7.94
C LEU A 115 -5.34 -0.29 7.51
N GLU A 116 -5.32 -0.64 6.22
CA GLU A 116 -5.94 -1.86 5.72
C GLU A 116 -5.23 -3.14 6.20
N GLN A 117 -3.93 -3.05 6.51
CA GLN A 117 -3.14 -4.15 7.09
C GLN A 117 -3.17 -4.18 8.62
N HIS A 118 -3.90 -3.27 9.27
CA HIS A 118 -3.98 -3.26 10.73
C HIS A 118 -4.69 -4.51 11.27
N PRO A 119 -4.15 -5.19 12.31
CA PRO A 119 -4.76 -6.42 12.85
C PRO A 119 -6.20 -6.20 13.33
N ASP A 120 -6.48 -5.01 13.87
CA ASP A 120 -7.84 -4.63 14.30
C ASP A 120 -8.70 -4.01 13.19
N ALA A 121 -8.17 -3.85 11.97
CA ALA A 121 -9.01 -3.45 10.84
C ALA A 121 -9.92 -4.60 10.44
N TYR A 122 -11.18 -4.30 10.17
CA TYR A 122 -12.16 -5.33 9.88
C TYR A 122 -13.19 -4.85 8.85
N ASP A 123 -13.72 -5.81 8.12
CA ASP A 123 -14.81 -5.61 7.18
C ASP A 123 -16.14 -5.49 7.93
N ALA A 124 -16.85 -4.38 7.73
CA ALA A 124 -18.10 -4.12 8.44
C ALA A 124 -19.19 -5.13 8.08
N GLU A 125 -19.23 -5.58 6.83
CA GLU A 125 -20.28 -6.45 6.29
C GLU A 125 -19.87 -7.90 6.01
N LEU A 126 -18.56 -8.19 5.93
CA LEU A 126 -18.03 -9.55 5.77
C LEU A 126 -17.79 -10.22 7.13
N PRO A 127 -17.72 -11.56 7.18
CA PRO A 127 -17.18 -12.26 8.34
C PRO A 127 -15.78 -11.74 8.65
N ASN A 128 -15.49 -11.48 9.94
CA ASN A 128 -14.16 -11.06 10.32
C ASN A 128 -13.17 -12.21 10.04
N HIS A 129 -12.19 -11.92 9.19
CA HIS A 129 -11.04 -12.78 8.99
C HIS A 129 -9.84 -12.14 9.69
N PRO A 130 -9.02 -12.93 10.41
CA PRO A 130 -7.74 -12.43 10.88
C PRO A 130 -6.97 -11.85 9.70
N ARG A 131 -6.49 -10.61 9.85
CA ARG A 131 -5.57 -10.00 8.89
C ARG A 131 -4.16 -10.36 9.31
N ASP A 132 -3.35 -10.80 8.36
CA ASP A 132 -1.92 -10.97 8.58
C ASP A 132 -1.32 -9.58 8.80
N SER A 133 -1.08 -9.23 10.06
CA SER A 133 -0.58 -7.91 10.42
C SER A 133 0.91 -7.81 10.12
N TRP A 134 1.31 -6.68 9.53
CA TRP A 134 2.72 -6.37 9.40
C TRP A 134 3.34 -6.22 10.80
N PRO A 135 4.44 -6.94 11.13
CA PRO A 135 5.03 -6.90 12.47
C PRO A 135 5.48 -5.51 12.95
N ASN A 136 5.75 -4.59 12.01
CA ASN A 136 6.23 -3.23 12.30
C ASN A 136 5.16 -2.15 12.07
N LEU A 137 3.89 -2.53 11.91
CA LEU A 137 2.84 -1.58 11.52
C LEU A 137 2.65 -0.45 12.53
N ASP A 138 2.61 -0.77 13.81
CA ASP A 138 2.39 0.20 14.89
C ASP A 138 3.47 1.29 14.89
N TYR A 139 4.71 0.88 14.65
CA TYR A 139 5.84 1.81 14.51
C TYR A 139 5.66 2.76 13.32
N LEU A 140 5.24 2.25 12.15
CA LEU A 140 5.02 3.06 10.95
C LEU A 140 3.88 4.07 11.17
N LEU A 141 2.77 3.64 11.76
CA LEU A 141 1.62 4.50 12.05
C LEU A 141 1.96 5.55 13.11
N PHE A 142 2.69 5.16 14.15
CA PHE A 142 3.19 6.08 15.18
C PHE A 142 4.17 7.10 14.60
N PHE A 143 5.09 6.69 13.72
CA PHE A 143 6.01 7.59 13.02
C PHE A 143 5.22 8.65 12.23
N MET A 144 4.23 8.21 11.44
CA MET A 144 3.38 9.12 10.67
C MET A 144 2.64 10.10 11.57
N GLN A 145 2.08 9.63 12.68
CA GLN A 145 1.36 10.47 13.63
C GLN A 145 2.24 11.59 14.21
N ASN A 146 3.45 11.26 14.65
CA ASN A 146 4.32 12.21 15.35
C ASN A 146 5.04 13.17 14.41
N THR A 147 5.41 12.72 13.21
CA THR A 147 6.19 13.52 12.27
C THR A 147 5.34 14.21 11.22
N GLY A 148 4.13 13.70 10.96
CA GLY A 148 3.35 14.07 9.79
C GLY A 148 4.01 13.66 8.47
N GLN A 149 5.07 12.87 8.48
CA GLN A 149 5.81 12.42 7.29
C GLN A 149 5.52 10.94 7.00
N LEU A 150 5.80 10.51 5.77
CA LEU A 150 5.76 9.08 5.43
C LEU A 150 7.10 8.44 5.83
N PRO A 151 7.10 7.22 6.40
CA PRO A 151 8.34 6.54 6.75
C PRO A 151 9.27 6.36 5.54
N PRO A 152 10.59 6.57 5.71
CA PRO A 152 11.55 6.48 4.62
C PRO A 152 11.81 5.03 4.16
N GLU A 153 11.47 4.03 4.98
CA GLU A 153 11.49 2.60 4.64
C GLU A 153 10.25 2.11 3.87
N LEU A 154 9.39 3.01 3.41
CA LEU A 154 8.29 2.67 2.51
C LEU A 154 8.63 3.02 1.07
N SER A 155 8.15 2.21 0.14
CA SER A 155 8.02 2.59 -1.27
C SER A 155 6.62 2.29 -1.75
N LEU A 156 6.06 3.22 -2.50
CA LEU A 156 4.73 3.12 -3.09
C LEU A 156 4.86 3.23 -4.60
N TRP A 157 4.21 2.32 -5.32
CA TRP A 157 4.09 2.37 -6.77
C TRP A 157 2.63 2.35 -7.20
N CYS A 158 2.38 2.87 -8.40
CA CYS A 158 1.11 2.75 -9.09
C CYS A 158 1.28 2.23 -10.52
N THR A 159 0.25 1.56 -11.03
CA THR A 159 0.13 1.15 -12.42
C THR A 159 -1.35 1.22 -12.85
N VAL A 160 -1.63 1.10 -14.14
CA VAL A 160 -2.99 1.00 -14.70
C VAL A 160 -3.18 -0.42 -15.20
N THR A 161 -4.28 -1.06 -14.81
CA THR A 161 -4.62 -2.44 -15.19
C THR A 161 -5.97 -2.50 -15.92
N SER A 162 -6.14 -3.45 -16.83
CA SER A 162 -7.41 -3.75 -17.49
C SER A 162 -7.55 -5.25 -17.69
N GLN A 163 -8.77 -5.77 -17.52
CA GLN A 163 -9.07 -7.18 -17.83
C GLN A 163 -9.40 -7.39 -19.32
N GLU A 164 -9.71 -6.32 -20.04
CA GLU A 164 -10.16 -6.36 -21.43
C GLU A 164 -9.03 -6.10 -22.42
N GLU A 165 -8.02 -5.32 -22.01
CA GLU A 165 -6.91 -4.94 -22.89
C GLU A 165 -5.79 -5.99 -22.89
N SER A 166 -5.22 -6.23 -24.07
CA SER A 166 -3.92 -6.89 -24.17
C SER A 166 -2.84 -5.91 -23.72
N GLY A 167 -2.18 -6.22 -22.60
CA GLY A 167 -1.07 -5.41 -22.10
C GLY A 167 0.29 -5.82 -22.69
N PRO A 168 1.34 -5.05 -22.36
CA PRO A 168 2.71 -5.38 -22.73
C PRO A 168 3.17 -6.68 -22.05
N VAL A 169 4.27 -7.25 -22.57
CA VAL A 169 4.96 -8.36 -21.89
C VAL A 169 5.46 -7.84 -20.54
N THR A 170 5.03 -8.51 -19.47
CA THR A 170 5.36 -8.10 -18.10
C THR A 170 6.49 -8.94 -17.54
N PRO A 171 7.38 -8.35 -16.72
CA PRO A 171 8.37 -9.12 -15.98
C PRO A 171 7.65 -10.11 -15.02
N ASP A 172 8.19 -11.32 -14.91
CA ASP A 172 7.84 -12.31 -13.87
C ASP A 172 9.06 -12.50 -12.97
N GLU A 173 9.61 -11.37 -12.51
CA GLU A 173 10.82 -11.32 -11.70
C GLU A 173 10.45 -11.16 -10.23
N VAL A 174 11.16 -11.92 -9.38
CA VAL A 174 11.07 -11.80 -7.93
C VAL A 174 12.38 -11.22 -7.40
N VAL A 175 12.27 -10.09 -6.72
CA VAL A 175 13.37 -9.44 -6.01
C VAL A 175 13.69 -10.25 -4.75
N LEU A 176 14.89 -10.83 -4.70
CA LEU A 176 15.38 -11.50 -3.49
C LEU A 176 15.97 -10.46 -2.54
N LEU A 177 15.37 -10.32 -1.37
CA LEU A 177 15.82 -9.37 -0.37
C LEU A 177 16.79 -10.04 0.61
N PRO A 178 17.91 -9.38 0.97
CA PRO A 178 18.90 -9.95 1.85
C PRO A 178 18.33 -10.17 3.26
N ARG A 179 18.84 -11.19 3.97
CA ARG A 179 18.59 -11.30 5.41
C ARG A 179 19.48 -10.29 6.12
N LEU A 180 18.90 -9.18 6.55
CA LEU A 180 19.65 -8.15 7.25
C LEU A 180 19.57 -8.37 8.76
N HIS A 181 20.73 -8.68 9.34
CA HIS A 181 20.94 -8.70 10.78
C HIS A 181 21.74 -7.45 11.15
N VAL A 182 21.06 -6.46 11.73
CA VAL A 182 21.72 -5.29 12.29
C VAL A 182 21.92 -5.55 13.78
N ALA A 183 23.15 -5.49 14.26
CA ALA A 183 23.46 -5.75 15.67
C ALA A 183 22.60 -4.87 16.60
N GLY A 184 21.94 -5.51 17.58
CA GLY A 184 21.04 -4.82 18.50
C GLY A 184 19.65 -4.48 17.93
N ARG A 185 19.30 -4.91 16.71
CA ARG A 185 17.97 -4.73 16.13
C ARG A 185 17.33 -6.07 15.74
N ALA A 186 16.01 -6.08 15.67
CA ALA A 186 15.27 -7.20 15.11
C ALA A 186 15.66 -7.42 13.63
N PRO A 187 15.61 -8.66 13.12
CA PRO A 187 15.80 -8.93 11.70
C PRO A 187 14.88 -8.08 10.83
N ALA A 188 15.39 -7.61 9.70
CA ALA A 188 14.56 -6.88 8.73
C ALA A 188 13.41 -7.76 8.24
N VAL A 189 12.18 -7.28 8.40
CA VAL A 189 10.98 -7.92 7.87
C VAL A 189 10.43 -7.05 6.74
N PHE A 190 10.25 -7.69 5.59
CA PHE A 190 9.75 -7.07 4.37
C PHE A 190 8.28 -7.39 4.23
N GLU A 191 7.46 -6.37 4.03
CA GLU A 191 6.02 -6.52 4.01
C GLU A 191 5.40 -5.85 2.79
N PHE A 192 4.30 -6.42 2.32
CA PHE A 192 3.71 -6.14 1.03
C PHE A 192 2.19 -5.97 1.13
N SER A 193 1.65 -4.98 0.42
CA SER A 193 0.20 -4.80 0.28
C SER A 193 -0.13 -4.17 -1.07
N ALA A 194 -1.26 -4.54 -1.64
CA ALA A 194 -1.74 -3.99 -2.90
C ALA A 194 -3.25 -3.77 -2.84
N ILE A 195 -3.70 -2.76 -3.58
CA ILE A 195 -5.11 -2.40 -3.74
C ILE A 195 -5.31 -1.84 -5.15
N GLY A 196 -6.52 -1.87 -5.68
CA GLY A 196 -6.81 -1.05 -6.84
C GLY A 196 -8.25 -0.53 -6.86
N TYR A 197 -8.44 0.50 -7.68
CA TYR A 197 -9.66 1.28 -7.77
C TYR A 197 -10.11 1.39 -9.23
N GLY A 198 -11.38 1.12 -9.50
CA GLY A 198 -11.95 1.26 -10.84
C GLY A 198 -11.87 2.69 -11.36
N MET A 199 -11.40 2.83 -12.59
CA MET A 199 -11.32 4.07 -13.33
C MET A 199 -12.43 4.15 -14.38
N THR A 200 -12.65 5.36 -14.91
CA THR A 200 -13.49 5.53 -16.10
C THR A 200 -12.92 4.71 -17.28
N GLY A 201 -13.81 4.02 -18.01
CA GLY A 201 -13.44 3.22 -19.17
C GLY A 201 -12.95 1.80 -18.86
N GLY A 202 -13.37 1.20 -17.74
CA GLY A 202 -13.10 -0.21 -17.42
C GLY A 202 -11.68 -0.54 -16.95
N ARG A 203 -10.80 0.47 -16.90
CA ARG A 203 -9.43 0.37 -16.35
C ARG A 203 -9.46 0.46 -14.82
N GLN A 204 -8.34 0.14 -14.19
CA GLN A 204 -8.17 0.20 -12.74
C GLN A 204 -6.82 0.83 -12.40
N LEU A 205 -6.81 1.78 -11.46
CA LEU A 205 -5.60 2.31 -10.85
C LEU A 205 -5.18 1.35 -9.74
N ALA A 206 -4.09 0.62 -9.95
CA ALA A 206 -3.55 -0.31 -8.96
C ALA A 206 -2.37 0.32 -8.23
N LEU A 207 -2.35 0.15 -6.91
CA LEU A 207 -1.36 0.68 -5.98
C LEU A 207 -0.72 -0.48 -5.23
N GLN A 208 0.55 -0.33 -4.91
CA GLN A 208 1.32 -1.36 -4.25
C GLN A 208 2.34 -0.73 -3.31
N LEU A 209 2.32 -1.14 -2.05
CA LEU A 209 3.15 -0.65 -0.96
C LEU A 209 4.11 -1.77 -0.52
N LEU A 210 5.38 -1.41 -0.38
CA LEU A 210 6.42 -2.24 0.21
C LEU A 210 6.98 -1.54 1.44
N HIS A 211 7.10 -2.28 2.54
CA HIS A 211 7.96 -1.93 3.66
C HIS A 211 9.29 -2.67 3.51
N HIS A 212 10.37 -1.89 3.42
CA HIS A 212 11.71 -2.39 3.13
C HIS A 212 12.77 -1.67 3.97
N PRO A 213 12.93 -2.05 5.25
CA PRO A 213 13.90 -1.38 6.10
C PRO A 213 15.32 -1.65 5.61
N TYR A 214 16.16 -0.60 5.63
CA TYR A 214 17.61 -0.61 5.35
C TYR A 214 18.05 -0.84 3.91
N VAL A 215 17.14 -1.03 2.96
CA VAL A 215 17.47 -1.24 1.54
C VAL A 215 16.69 -0.28 0.68
N GLU A 216 17.18 -0.08 -0.53
CA GLU A 216 16.40 0.50 -1.61
C GLU A 216 16.00 -0.61 -2.57
N VAL A 217 14.74 -0.61 -2.96
CA VAL A 217 14.15 -1.61 -3.85
C VAL A 217 13.63 -0.91 -5.10
N GLU A 218 14.09 -1.36 -6.26
CA GLU A 218 13.50 -1.02 -7.56
C GLU A 218 12.44 -2.06 -7.92
N HIS A 219 11.22 -1.61 -8.25
CA HIS A 219 10.14 -2.51 -8.61
C HIS A 219 10.36 -3.04 -10.05
N PRO A 220 10.21 -4.34 -10.35
CA PRO A 220 10.43 -4.86 -11.70
C PRO A 220 9.62 -4.16 -12.79
N PHE A 221 8.36 -3.79 -12.49
CA PHE A 221 7.53 -3.02 -13.40
C PHE A 221 7.99 -1.57 -13.54
N GLU A 222 8.61 -0.97 -12.53
CA GLU A 222 9.19 0.36 -12.66
C GLU A 222 10.42 0.31 -13.58
N ALA A 223 11.32 -0.66 -13.39
CA ALA A 223 12.48 -0.87 -14.26
C ALA A 223 12.08 -1.11 -15.73
N ALA A 224 10.90 -1.70 -15.96
CA ALA A 224 10.32 -1.93 -17.28
C ALA A 224 9.46 -0.75 -17.81
N ASN A 225 9.38 0.39 -17.10
CA ASN A 225 8.51 1.53 -17.41
C ASN A 225 7.01 1.20 -17.48
N LEU A 226 6.56 0.20 -16.72
CA LEU A 226 5.17 -0.26 -16.60
C LEU A 226 4.48 0.19 -15.30
N ALA A 227 5.23 0.79 -14.39
CA ALA A 227 4.73 1.35 -13.14
C ALA A 227 5.49 2.63 -12.81
N THR A 228 4.86 3.48 -12.01
CA THR A 228 5.41 4.75 -11.54
C THR A 228 5.54 4.73 -10.04
N ARG A 229 6.73 5.08 -9.53
CA ARG A 229 6.96 5.24 -8.10
C ARG A 229 6.35 6.55 -7.61
N LEU A 230 5.53 6.49 -6.57
CA LEU A 230 4.89 7.64 -5.95
C LEU A 230 5.57 8.07 -4.64
N TRP A 231 6.38 7.18 -4.05
CA TRP A 231 7.16 7.44 -2.84
C TRP A 231 8.41 6.56 -2.83
N PRO A 232 9.59 7.03 -2.37
CA PRO A 232 9.87 8.36 -1.80
C PRO A 232 10.02 9.51 -2.80
N GLU A 233 10.17 9.21 -4.08
CA GLU A 233 10.46 10.18 -5.14
C GLU A 233 9.24 10.29 -6.09
N PRO A 234 8.19 11.05 -5.73
CA PRO A 234 7.03 11.20 -6.60
C PRO A 234 7.42 11.90 -7.91
N PRO A 235 6.83 11.52 -9.06
CA PRO A 235 7.03 12.23 -10.30
C PRO A 235 6.43 13.65 -10.22
N THR A 236 6.92 14.55 -11.07
CA THR A 236 6.36 15.89 -11.21
C THR A 236 4.91 15.85 -11.70
N THR A 237 4.58 14.88 -12.55
CA THR A 237 3.24 14.68 -13.11
C THR A 237 2.91 13.20 -13.09
N LEU A 238 1.67 12.87 -12.73
CA LEU A 238 1.11 11.54 -12.85
C LEU A 238 -0.10 11.61 -13.78
N ASP A 239 -0.03 10.93 -14.92
CA ASP A 239 -1.10 10.88 -15.92
C ASP A 239 -1.50 9.43 -16.22
N PRO A 240 -2.60 8.94 -15.66
CA PRO A 240 -3.08 7.58 -15.91
C PRO A 240 -3.47 7.30 -17.37
N ALA A 241 -3.71 8.33 -18.19
CA ALA A 241 -3.99 8.13 -19.60
C ALA A 241 -2.73 7.74 -20.40
N GLU A 242 -1.55 8.22 -19.96
CA GLU A 242 -0.26 7.97 -20.60
C GLU A 242 0.48 6.76 -20.03
N MET A 243 0.01 6.20 -18.91
CA MET A 243 0.59 5.00 -18.31
C MET A 243 0.26 3.76 -19.15
N PRO A 244 1.22 2.84 -19.37
CA PRO A 244 0.93 1.56 -20.01
C PRO A 244 -0.13 0.77 -19.24
N THR A 245 -1.16 0.30 -19.94
CA THR A 245 -2.17 -0.59 -19.34
C THR A 245 -1.66 -2.02 -19.26
N LEU A 246 -1.60 -2.57 -18.06
CA LEU A 246 -1.35 -3.99 -17.82
C LEU A 246 -2.61 -4.81 -18.15
N GLY A 247 -2.48 -5.82 -19.00
CA GLY A 247 -3.53 -6.79 -19.25
C GLY A 247 -3.71 -7.77 -18.08
N ILE A 248 -4.50 -8.83 -18.30
CA ILE A 248 -4.82 -9.82 -17.25
C ILE A 248 -3.58 -10.50 -16.64
N GLN A 249 -2.57 -10.85 -17.44
CA GLN A 249 -1.34 -11.47 -16.93
C GLN A 249 -0.53 -10.48 -16.10
N GLY A 250 -0.36 -9.25 -16.59
CA GLY A 250 0.33 -8.19 -15.86
C GLY A 250 -0.33 -7.84 -14.54
N THR A 251 -1.67 -7.78 -14.52
CA THR A 251 -2.47 -7.59 -13.30
C THR A 251 -2.22 -8.70 -12.28
N ARG A 252 -2.15 -9.96 -12.74
CA ARG A 252 -1.83 -11.10 -11.86
C ARG A 252 -0.42 -11.01 -11.31
N HIS A 253 0.56 -10.60 -12.11
CA HIS A 253 1.94 -10.42 -11.66
C HIS A 253 2.08 -9.25 -10.68
N TRP A 254 1.40 -8.13 -10.94
CA TRP A 254 1.36 -6.97 -10.05
C TRP A 254 0.80 -7.28 -8.66
N ASN A 255 -0.27 -8.09 -8.60
CA ASN A 255 -0.92 -8.46 -7.35
C ASN A 255 -0.18 -9.56 -6.56
N ARG A 256 0.91 -10.12 -7.11
CA ARG A 256 1.76 -11.07 -6.38
C ARG A 256 2.81 -10.32 -5.58
N THR A 257 3.23 -10.92 -4.48
CA THR A 257 4.42 -10.47 -3.75
C THR A 257 5.65 -10.59 -4.67
N PHE A 258 6.19 -9.44 -5.09
CA PHE A 258 7.36 -9.38 -5.97
C PHE A 258 8.68 -9.39 -5.19
N CYS A 259 8.65 -9.37 -3.86
CA CYS A 259 9.83 -9.47 -3.01
C CYS A 259 9.78 -10.72 -2.13
N LYS A 260 10.89 -11.43 -1.97
CA LYS A 260 10.99 -12.51 -0.97
C LYS A 260 12.17 -12.27 -0.04
N GLY A 261 11.87 -12.18 1.25
CA GLY A 261 12.89 -12.21 2.29
C GLY A 261 13.53 -13.60 2.36
N GLY A 262 14.84 -13.64 2.57
CA GLY A 262 15.49 -14.88 3.02
C GLY A 262 16.33 -15.64 2.00
N GLY A 263 16.56 -15.08 0.81
CA GLY A 263 17.25 -15.76 -0.30
C GLY A 263 18.79 -15.72 -0.28
N MET A 264 19.41 -14.89 0.57
CA MET A 264 20.87 -14.81 0.67
C MET A 264 21.30 -15.00 2.12
N THR A 265 21.71 -16.23 2.44
CA THR A 265 22.57 -16.54 3.58
C THR A 265 24.01 -16.39 3.10
N ASP A 266 24.75 -15.44 3.68
CA ASP A 266 26.20 -15.25 3.49
C ASP A 266 26.67 -14.96 2.07
N LEU A 267 26.76 -13.68 1.69
CA LEU A 267 27.76 -13.22 0.72
C LEU A 267 28.18 -11.79 1.06
N ASN A 268 29.48 -11.65 1.30
CA ASN A 268 30.25 -10.41 1.36
C ASN A 268 29.59 -9.25 0.60
N LEU A 269 29.00 -8.30 1.35
CA LEU A 269 28.48 -7.02 0.86
C LEU A 269 29.57 -6.07 0.32
N ILE A 270 30.80 -6.58 0.13
CA ILE A 270 31.94 -5.89 -0.44
C ILE A 270 32.35 -6.69 -1.70
N ARG A 271 32.01 -6.16 -2.88
CA ARG A 271 32.26 -6.68 -4.25
C ARG A 271 31.19 -7.60 -4.85
N MET A 272 30.12 -7.00 -5.36
CA MET A 272 29.45 -7.53 -6.56
C MET A 272 29.09 -6.39 -7.53
N SER A 273 30.10 -5.64 -7.97
CA SER A 273 30.09 -5.14 -9.34
C SER A 273 30.70 -6.25 -10.21
N GLN A 274 29.95 -6.75 -11.19
CA GLN A 274 30.35 -7.67 -12.27
C GLN A 274 30.05 -9.18 -12.09
N SER A 275 29.19 -9.65 -13.00
CA SER A 275 28.97 -11.02 -13.49
C SER A 275 28.24 -12.04 -12.58
N ALA A 276 27.07 -12.49 -13.04
CA ALA A 276 26.82 -13.89 -13.40
C ALA A 276 25.40 -14.08 -13.94
N SER A 277 25.31 -14.81 -15.05
CA SER A 277 24.08 -15.22 -15.74
C SER A 277 23.41 -16.40 -15.02
N PHE A 278 22.28 -16.16 -14.36
CA PHE A 278 21.26 -17.16 -14.04
C PHE A 278 19.97 -16.75 -14.75
N ARG A 279 19.42 -17.62 -15.61
CA ARG A 279 18.21 -17.33 -16.37
C ARG A 279 17.04 -17.11 -15.40
N GLY A 280 16.47 -15.90 -15.42
CA GLY A 280 15.25 -15.52 -14.68
C GLY A 280 15.48 -14.75 -13.36
N LEU A 281 16.74 -14.58 -12.93
CA LEU A 281 17.09 -13.73 -11.79
C LEU A 281 17.96 -12.58 -12.31
N VAL A 282 17.34 -11.45 -12.63
CA VAL A 282 18.08 -10.19 -12.77
C VAL A 282 18.51 -9.81 -11.35
N SER A 283 19.80 -9.52 -11.14
CA SER A 283 20.25 -8.96 -9.87
C SER A 283 19.52 -7.63 -9.66
N PRO A 284 18.60 -7.53 -8.70
CA PRO A 284 17.94 -6.26 -8.43
C PRO A 284 19.00 -5.24 -8.03
N ARG A 285 18.80 -3.98 -8.42
CA ARG A 285 19.59 -2.86 -7.87
C ARG A 285 19.17 -2.65 -6.42
N ILE A 286 19.71 -3.48 -5.53
CA ILE A 286 19.59 -3.30 -4.08
C ILE A 286 20.76 -2.45 -3.63
N THR A 287 20.44 -1.27 -3.13
CA THR A 287 21.42 -0.41 -2.45
C THR A 287 21.14 -0.49 -0.96
N VAL A 288 22.11 -0.96 -0.16
CA VAL A 288 21.98 -0.93 1.30
C VAL A 288 22.16 0.51 1.75
N ARG A 289 21.20 1.04 2.51
CA ARG A 289 21.33 2.35 3.13
C ARG A 289 22.23 2.21 4.35
N GLU A 290 23.29 3.01 4.43
CA GLU A 290 24.01 3.15 5.68
C GLU A 290 23.04 3.69 6.75
N PRO A 291 23.02 3.11 7.96
CA PRO A 291 22.21 3.66 9.03
C PRO A 291 22.70 5.09 9.29
N GLY A 292 21.86 6.08 8.97
CA GLY A 292 22.13 7.47 9.33
C GLY A 292 22.36 7.57 10.84
N PRO A 293 23.16 8.54 11.32
CA PRO A 293 23.39 8.73 12.74
C PRO A 293 22.05 8.89 13.44
N GLY A 294 21.66 7.87 14.20
CA GLY A 294 20.31 7.72 14.74
C GLY A 294 19.98 8.82 15.73
N GLY A 295 19.23 9.82 15.27
CA GLY A 295 18.53 10.78 16.12
C GLY A 295 17.17 10.21 16.55
N LEU A 296 17.19 9.27 17.49
CA LEU A 296 16.04 8.95 18.34
C LEU A 296 16.63 8.52 19.69
N ALA A 297 16.94 9.51 20.52
CA ALA A 297 17.09 9.28 21.95
C ALA A 297 15.69 8.95 22.51
N ALA A 298 15.58 7.78 23.12
CA ALA A 298 14.45 7.39 23.95
C ALA A 298 14.37 8.25 25.22
#